data_AF-A0A7V4HI53-F1
#
_entry.id   AF-A0A7V4HI53-F1
#
_cell.length_a   1.000
_cell.length_b   1.000
_cell.length_c   1.000
_cell.angle_alpha   90.00
_cell.angle_beta   90.00
_cell.angle_gamma   90.00
#
_symmetry.space_group_name_H-M   'P 1'
#
loop_
_entity.id
_entity.type
_entity.pdbx_description
1 polymer ?
#
loop_
_entity_poly.entity_id
_entity_poly.type
_entity_poly.pdbx_seq_one_letter_code
_entity_poly.pdbx_strand_id
1 'polypeptide(L)'
;MTRRENLLSVFAHRRPEWIPIVGHCDPYNRPAFEGMEPELAEALKDVRWGDESSVIFSRWLGLDIMDWYPMPVRIMRRRVTVEESVDGGATTRIWRTPAGDLREVIRTCCDATGAVSANFTEHLLKEPSDIEALAAIFEDEEAVEDPEALERTRQRRRLIGDDGILLG
;
A
#
# COMPACT_ATOMS: atom_id res chain seq x y z
N MET A 1 -3.73 15.78 -25.61
CA MET A 1 -3.45 14.51 -24.95
C MET A 1 -3.03 14.81 -23.53
N THR A 2 -3.74 14.28 -22.54
CA THR A 2 -3.41 14.46 -21.12
C THR A 2 -2.43 13.39 -20.64
N ARG A 3 -1.79 13.59 -19.49
CA ARG A 3 -0.92 12.58 -18.86
C ARG A 3 -1.69 11.31 -18.55
N ARG A 4 -2.93 11.44 -18.06
CA ARG A 4 -3.85 10.32 -17.85
C ARG A 4 -4.10 9.55 -19.15
N GLU A 5 -4.44 10.23 -20.24
CA GLU A 5 -4.68 9.58 -21.55
C GLU A 5 -3.42 8.85 -22.05
N ASN A 6 -2.25 9.45 -21.87
CA ASN A 6 -0.97 8.85 -22.23
C ASN A 6 -0.69 7.59 -21.40
N LEU A 7 -0.87 7.63 -20.08
CA LEU A 7 -0.74 6.47 -19.20
C LEU A 7 -1.72 5.36 -19.57
N LEU A 8 -3.00 5.67 -19.76
CA LEU A 8 -4.02 4.68 -20.14
C LEU A 8 -3.73 4.04 -21.50
N SER A 9 -3.04 4.73 -22.41
CA SER A 9 -2.63 4.15 -23.68
C SER A 9 -1.67 2.96 -23.50
N VAL A 10 -0.79 3.00 -22.49
CA VAL A 10 0.13 1.90 -22.16
C VAL A 10 -0.64 0.68 -21.68
N PHE A 11 -1.59 0.86 -20.75
CA PHE A 11 -2.45 -0.23 -20.26
C PHE A 11 -3.36 -0.82 -21.35
N ALA A 12 -3.69 -0.04 -22.37
CA ALA A 12 -4.41 -0.49 -23.55
C ALA A 12 -3.50 -1.11 -24.64
N HIS A 13 -2.21 -1.35 -24.35
CA HIS A 13 -1.21 -1.86 -25.29
C HIS A 13 -1.06 -1.01 -26.57
N ARG A 14 -1.30 0.30 -26.47
CA ARG A 14 -1.06 1.27 -27.54
C ARG A 14 0.27 1.99 -27.31
N ARG A 15 0.82 2.57 -28.38
CA ARG A 15 2.04 3.38 -28.28
C ARG A 15 1.69 4.72 -27.61
N PRO A 16 2.33 5.06 -26.48
CA PRO A 16 2.14 6.37 -25.85
C PRO A 16 2.87 7.45 -26.65
N GLU A 17 2.44 8.71 -26.49
CA GLU A 17 3.04 9.88 -27.13
C GLU A 17 4.45 10.15 -26.57
N TRP A 18 4.64 9.96 -25.26
CA TRP A 18 5.94 9.90 -24.59
C TRP A 18 6.00 8.68 -23.66
N ILE A 19 7.19 8.22 -23.32
CA ILE A 19 7.37 7.15 -22.32
C ILE A 19 6.95 7.71 -20.95
N PRO A 20 5.88 7.19 -20.31
CA PRO A 20 5.49 7.70 -19.01
C PRO A 20 6.55 7.40 -17.97
N ILE A 21 6.86 8.39 -17.13
CA ILE A 21 7.76 8.24 -15.99
C ILE A 21 6.96 8.57 -14.74
N VAL A 22 6.88 7.60 -13.82
CA VAL A 22 6.07 7.72 -12.61
C VAL A 22 6.97 7.66 -11.38
N GLY A 23 6.71 8.53 -10.41
CA GLY A 23 7.39 8.51 -9.11
C GLY A 23 6.61 7.74 -8.08
N HIS A 24 7.30 7.11 -7.13
CA HIS A 24 6.69 6.50 -5.96
C HIS A 24 7.34 7.08 -4.69
N CYS A 25 6.52 7.61 -3.79
CA CYS A 25 6.98 8.20 -2.53
C CYS A 25 6.03 7.76 -1.41
N ASP A 26 6.58 6.95 -0.50
CA ASP A 26 5.89 6.37 0.66
C ASP A 26 6.89 6.26 1.84
N PRO A 27 6.48 5.76 3.02
CA PRO A 27 7.38 5.63 4.16
C PRO A 27 8.64 4.76 3.97
N TYR A 28 8.65 3.80 3.04
CA TYR A 28 9.82 3.01 2.66
C TYR A 28 10.59 3.64 1.49
N ASN A 29 9.89 4.24 0.54
CA ASN A 29 10.44 4.86 -0.68
C ASN A 29 10.60 6.37 -0.51
N ARG A 30 11.25 6.78 0.58
CA ARG A 30 11.49 8.21 0.85
C ARG A 30 12.70 8.72 0.05
N PRO A 31 12.60 9.87 -0.62
CA PRO A 31 13.76 10.48 -1.25
C PRO A 31 14.78 10.91 -0.19
N ALA A 32 16.06 10.91 -0.57
CA ALA A 32 17.11 11.48 0.27
C ALA A 32 16.91 13.00 0.40
N PHE A 33 16.87 13.52 1.63
CA PHE A 33 16.73 14.95 1.88
C PHE A 33 18.04 15.73 1.65
N GLU A 34 19.19 15.04 1.66
CA GLU A 34 20.47 15.66 1.36
C GLU A 34 20.50 16.18 -0.08
N GLY A 35 20.71 17.50 -0.23
CA GLY A 35 20.72 18.17 -1.53
C GLY A 35 19.33 18.42 -2.13
N MET A 36 18.26 18.14 -1.40
CA MET A 36 16.89 18.47 -1.83
C MET A 36 16.61 19.96 -1.66
N GLU A 37 15.87 20.53 -2.62
CA GLU A 37 15.36 21.90 -2.52
C GLU A 37 14.52 22.08 -1.23
N PRO A 38 14.71 23.16 -0.45
CA PRO A 38 14.08 23.30 0.86
C PRO A 38 12.56 23.21 0.86
N GLU A 39 11.90 23.73 -0.18
CA GLU A 39 10.44 23.70 -0.30
C GLU A 39 9.93 22.26 -0.52
N LEU A 40 10.62 21.47 -1.35
CA LEU A 40 10.27 20.05 -1.53
C LEU A 40 10.58 19.23 -0.27
N ALA A 41 11.70 19.53 0.40
CA ALA A 41 12.08 18.87 1.64
C ALA A 41 11.04 19.09 2.74
N GLU A 42 10.55 20.33 2.88
CA GLU A 42 9.49 20.68 3.81
C GLU A 42 8.17 19.97 3.45
N ALA A 43 7.81 19.92 2.16
CA ALA A 43 6.60 19.26 1.70
C ALA A 43 6.62 17.73 1.90
N LEU A 44 7.81 17.12 1.93
CA LEU A 44 8.00 15.67 2.08
C LEU A 44 8.55 15.25 3.45
N LYS A 45 8.66 16.16 4.42
CA LYS A 45 9.28 15.83 5.72
C LYS A 45 8.54 14.75 6.52
N ASP A 46 7.22 14.65 6.33
CA ASP A 46 6.32 13.80 7.13
C ASP A 46 5.57 12.76 6.27
N VAL A 47 6.25 12.07 5.34
CA VAL A 47 5.61 11.06 4.47
C VAL A 47 4.95 9.94 5.28
N ARG A 48 3.66 9.69 5.02
CA ARG A 48 2.80 8.67 5.65
C ARG A 48 2.10 7.82 4.60
N TRP A 49 1.67 6.62 4.99
CA TRP A 49 0.83 5.78 4.14
C TRP A 49 -0.46 6.49 3.75
N GLY A 50 -0.72 6.56 2.44
CA GLY A 50 -1.94 7.15 1.89
C GLY A 50 -2.01 8.67 1.95
N ASP A 51 -0.91 9.38 2.23
CA ASP A 51 -0.87 10.83 2.15
C ASP A 51 -0.62 11.33 0.72
N GLU A 52 -0.51 12.65 0.52
CA GLU A 52 -0.33 13.25 -0.81
C GLU A 52 1.12 13.26 -1.31
N SER A 53 2.09 12.66 -0.61
CA SER A 53 3.52 12.79 -0.93
C SER A 53 3.87 12.28 -2.33
N SER A 54 3.32 11.14 -2.76
CA SER A 54 3.53 10.63 -4.14
C SER A 54 3.04 11.60 -5.21
N VAL A 55 1.91 12.28 -4.97
CA VAL A 55 1.35 13.29 -5.88
C VAL A 55 2.20 14.56 -5.88
N ILE A 56 2.56 15.06 -4.70
CA ILE A 56 3.41 16.26 -4.52
C ILE A 56 4.76 16.06 -5.21
N PHE A 57 5.42 14.94 -4.93
CA PHE A 57 6.72 14.59 -5.52
C PHE A 57 6.65 14.51 -7.04
N SER A 58 5.63 13.83 -7.58
CA SER A 58 5.45 13.69 -9.02
C SER A 58 5.21 15.04 -9.70
N ARG A 59 4.37 15.91 -9.11
CA ARG A 59 4.12 17.25 -9.65
C ARG A 59 5.37 18.12 -9.63
N TRP A 60 6.11 18.09 -8.53
CA TRP A 60 7.35 18.85 -8.39
C TRP A 60 8.37 18.51 -9.47
N LEU A 61 8.53 17.21 -9.77
CA LEU A 61 9.48 16.71 -10.76
C LEU A 61 8.93 16.69 -12.20
N GLY A 62 7.66 17.08 -12.42
CA GLY A 62 7.02 17.00 -13.72
C GLY A 62 6.84 15.57 -14.24
N LEU A 63 6.62 14.62 -13.34
CA LEU A 63 6.36 13.21 -13.65
C LEU A 63 4.87 12.96 -13.93
N ASP A 64 4.58 11.83 -14.57
CA ASP A 64 3.22 11.30 -14.66
C ASP A 64 2.81 10.73 -13.29
N ILE A 65 1.52 10.89 -12.93
CA ILE A 65 1.04 10.45 -11.63
C ILE A 65 0.43 9.06 -11.74
N MET A 66 0.97 8.11 -11.00
CA MET A 66 0.40 6.78 -10.83
C MET A 66 0.37 6.49 -9.34
N ASP A 67 -0.66 7.00 -8.67
CA ASP A 67 -0.76 6.97 -7.22
C ASP A 67 -1.31 5.61 -6.77
N TRP A 68 -0.54 4.89 -5.97
CA TRP A 68 -1.00 3.64 -5.37
C TRP A 68 -1.81 3.95 -4.11
N TYR A 69 -3.08 3.55 -4.09
CA TYR A 69 -3.98 3.83 -2.98
C TYR A 69 -4.81 2.59 -2.65
N PRO A 70 -5.08 2.31 -1.36
CA PRO A 70 -5.84 1.12 -0.98
C PRO A 70 -7.23 1.06 -1.64
N MET A 71 -7.62 -0.15 -2.05
CA MET A 71 -8.96 -0.44 -2.56
C MET A 71 -10.03 0.02 -1.54
N PRO A 72 -11.16 0.59 -1.98
CA PRO A 72 -12.19 1.09 -1.08
C PRO A 72 -13.13 -0.03 -0.56
N VAL A 73 -12.53 -1.12 -0.10
CA VAL A 73 -13.22 -2.30 0.44
C VAL A 73 -12.65 -2.62 1.81
N ARG A 74 -13.51 -3.15 2.69
CA ARG A 74 -13.09 -3.78 3.94
C ARG A 74 -13.31 -5.28 3.84
N ILE A 75 -12.38 -6.04 4.40
CA ILE A 75 -12.49 -7.49 4.48
C ILE A 75 -13.19 -7.85 5.78
N MET A 76 -14.35 -8.48 5.67
CA MET A 76 -15.09 -9.05 6.79
C MET A 76 -14.82 -10.55 6.86
N ARG A 77 -14.82 -11.10 8.08
CA ARG A 77 -14.74 -12.55 8.36
C ARG A 77 -15.77 -12.90 9.43
N ARG A 78 -16.36 -14.08 9.36
CA ARG A 78 -17.45 -14.54 10.26
C ARG A 78 -17.02 -15.64 11.22
N ARG A 79 -16.18 -16.56 10.74
CA ARG A 79 -15.70 -17.74 11.47
C ARG A 79 -14.23 -17.63 11.84
N VAL A 80 -13.47 -16.77 11.16
CA VAL A 80 -12.06 -16.53 11.42
C VAL A 80 -11.86 -15.26 12.24
N THR A 81 -11.08 -15.36 13.31
CA THR A 81 -10.68 -14.20 14.12
C THR A 81 -9.16 -14.06 14.13
N VAL A 82 -8.68 -12.83 14.32
CA VAL A 82 -7.26 -12.53 14.40
C VAL A 82 -6.99 -11.82 15.72
N GLU A 83 -6.12 -12.42 16.52
CA GLU A 83 -5.54 -11.80 17.70
C GLU A 83 -4.19 -11.22 17.29
N GLU A 84 -3.97 -9.92 17.53
CA GLU A 84 -2.70 -9.26 17.26
C GLU A 84 -2.08 -8.75 18.57
N SER A 85 -0.78 -8.97 18.72
CA SER A 85 0.02 -8.37 19.79
C SER A 85 1.34 -7.83 19.24
N VAL A 86 1.82 -6.75 19.85
CA VAL A 86 3.08 -6.09 19.47
C VAL A 86 3.99 -6.05 20.68
N ASP A 87 5.17 -6.63 20.57
CA ASP A 87 6.20 -6.63 21.60
C ASP A 87 7.59 -6.47 20.98
N GLY A 88 8.37 -5.49 21.46
CA GLY A 88 9.77 -5.29 21.04
C GLY A 88 9.98 -5.17 19.53
N GLY A 89 9.04 -4.58 18.78
CA GLY A 89 9.10 -4.47 17.31
C GLY A 89 8.74 -5.75 16.56
N ALA A 90 8.27 -6.79 17.26
CA ALA A 90 7.67 -7.97 16.69
C ALA A 90 6.14 -7.88 16.80
N THR A 91 5.46 -8.01 15.67
CA THR A 91 4.02 -8.20 15.61
C THR A 91 3.74 -9.70 15.51
N THR A 92 3.05 -10.25 16.50
CA THR A 92 2.54 -11.63 16.48
C THR A 92 1.06 -11.59 16.14
N ARG A 93 0.65 -12.42 15.18
CA ARG A 93 -0.77 -12.64 14.88
C ARG A 93 -1.12 -14.10 15.04
N ILE A 94 -2.23 -14.37 15.69
CA ILE A 94 -2.82 -15.70 15.81
C ILE A 94 -4.16 -15.67 15.08
N TRP A 95 -4.25 -16.46 14.03
CA TRP A 95 -5.44 -16.65 13.21
C TRP A 95 -6.18 -17.87 13.71
N ARG A 96 -7.33 -17.66 14.33
CA ARG A 96 -8.21 -18.75 14.78
C ARG A 96 -9.08 -19.16 13.61
N THR A 97 -8.95 -20.39 13.14
CA THR A 97 -9.74 -20.90 12.00
C THR A 97 -10.48 -22.18 12.39
N PRO A 98 -11.57 -22.54 11.67
CA PRO A 98 -12.25 -23.81 11.88
C PRO A 98 -11.38 -25.05 11.65
N ALA A 99 -10.30 -24.95 10.86
CA ALA A 99 -9.41 -26.07 10.52
C ALA A 99 -8.11 -26.08 11.35
N GLY A 100 -7.99 -25.19 12.34
CA GLY A 100 -6.82 -25.09 13.21
C GLY A 100 -6.30 -23.66 13.31
N ASP A 101 -5.49 -23.42 14.32
CA ASP A 101 -4.91 -22.09 14.54
C ASP A 101 -3.62 -21.93 13.75
N LEU A 102 -3.47 -20.78 13.10
CA LEU A 102 -2.22 -20.39 12.48
C LEU A 102 -1.61 -19.22 13.24
N ARG A 103 -0.28 -19.12 13.19
CA ARG A 103 0.45 -18.04 13.84
C ARG A 103 1.45 -17.45 12.86
N GLU A 104 1.64 -16.14 12.89
CA GLU A 104 2.76 -15.50 12.20
C GLU A 104 3.45 -14.53 13.12
N VAL A 105 4.73 -14.31 12.87
CA VAL A 105 5.53 -13.29 13.55
C VAL A 105 6.29 -12.51 12.52
N ILE A 106 6.03 -11.20 12.49
CA ILE A 106 6.72 -10.25 11.63
C ILE A 106 7.57 -9.36 12.52
N ARG A 107 8.87 -9.32 12.28
CA ARG A 107 9.77 -8.37 12.93
C ARG A 107 9.97 -7.16 12.03
N THR A 108 9.63 -5.99 12.55
CA THR A 108 9.94 -4.71 11.92
C THR A 108 11.31 -4.26 12.41
N CYS A 109 12.24 -4.10 11.48
CA CYS A 109 13.55 -3.52 11.75
C CYS A 109 13.48 -2.02 11.51
N CYS A 110 13.85 -1.24 12.53
CA CYS A 110 13.90 0.22 12.46
C CYS A 110 15.33 0.71 12.61
N ASP A 111 15.66 1.82 11.96
CA ASP A 111 16.85 2.62 12.23
C ASP A 111 16.45 4.06 12.63
N ALA A 112 17.40 4.99 12.62
CA ALA A 112 17.16 6.39 12.98
C ALA A 112 16.16 7.12 12.04
N THR A 113 15.88 6.57 10.85
CA THR A 113 15.00 7.14 9.83
C THR A 113 13.59 6.57 9.84
N GLY A 114 13.36 5.49 10.61
CA GLY A 114 12.07 4.83 10.74
C GLY A 114 12.15 3.32 10.45
N ALA A 115 11.03 2.74 10.01
CA ALA A 115 10.97 1.34 9.62
C ALA A 115 11.71 1.13 8.28
N VAL A 116 12.72 0.25 8.28
CA VAL A 116 13.56 -0.03 7.11
C VAL A 116 13.14 -1.33 6.43
N SER A 117 12.69 -2.31 7.20
CA SER A 117 12.17 -3.57 6.67
C SER A 117 11.23 -4.24 7.65
N ALA A 118 10.37 -5.11 7.15
CA ALA A 118 9.56 -6.01 7.95
C ALA A 118 9.67 -7.41 7.36
N ASN A 119 10.05 -8.39 8.16
CA ASN A 119 10.30 -9.75 7.69
C ASN A 119 9.58 -10.77 8.58
N PHE A 120 9.05 -11.82 7.96
CA PHE A 120 8.56 -12.98 8.70
C PHE A 120 9.72 -13.65 9.43
N THR A 121 9.69 -13.63 10.75
CA THR A 121 10.53 -14.50 11.58
C THR A 121 9.83 -15.85 11.83
N GLU A 122 8.52 -15.87 11.64
CA GLU A 122 7.71 -17.07 11.58
C GLU A 122 6.61 -16.87 10.53
N HIS A 123 6.59 -17.75 9.54
CA HIS A 123 5.57 -17.74 8.50
C HIS A 123 4.28 -18.40 9.00
N LEU A 124 3.15 -18.02 8.40
CA LEU A 124 1.83 -18.56 8.74
C LEU A 124 1.77 -20.09 8.60
N LEU A 125 2.34 -20.61 7.51
CA LEU A 125 2.48 -22.03 7.19
C LEU A 125 3.83 -22.59 7.66
N LYS A 126 3.83 -23.69 8.42
CA LYS A 126 5.00 -24.47 8.86
C LYS A 126 5.02 -25.86 8.25
N GLU A 127 3.84 -26.45 8.04
CA GLU A 127 3.67 -27.80 7.53
C GLU A 127 2.55 -27.89 6.49
N PRO A 128 2.50 -28.93 5.64
CA PRO A 128 1.45 -29.07 4.64
C PRO A 128 0.02 -29.10 5.21
N SER A 129 -0.17 -29.56 6.45
CA SER A 129 -1.46 -29.56 7.16
C SER A 129 -2.03 -28.16 7.36
N ASP A 130 -1.19 -27.13 7.43
CA ASP A 130 -1.62 -25.74 7.64
C ASP A 130 -2.39 -25.16 6.45
N ILE A 131 -2.35 -25.82 5.29
CA ILE A 131 -3.02 -25.36 4.07
C ILE A 131 -4.54 -25.31 4.26
N GLU A 132 -5.13 -26.24 5.00
CA GLU A 132 -6.57 -26.25 5.26
C GLU A 132 -7.00 -25.05 6.11
N ALA A 133 -6.22 -24.71 7.14
CA ALA A 133 -6.44 -23.53 7.95
C ALA A 133 -6.23 -22.23 7.16
N LEU A 134 -5.24 -22.18 6.26
CA LEU A 134 -5.03 -21.03 5.39
C LEU A 134 -6.19 -20.85 4.40
N ALA A 135 -6.67 -21.94 3.79
CA ALA A 135 -7.82 -21.91 2.90
C ALA A 135 -9.06 -21.38 3.64
N ALA A 136 -9.28 -21.84 4.88
CA ALA A 136 -10.40 -21.37 5.70
C ALA A 136 -10.38 -19.86 5.97
N ILE A 137 -9.20 -19.20 5.98
CA ILE A 137 -9.12 -17.74 6.03
C ILE A 137 -9.77 -17.13 4.80
N PHE A 138 -9.31 -17.48 3.60
CA PHE A 138 -9.79 -16.91 2.34
C PHE A 138 -11.24 -17.26 2.03
N GLU A 139 -11.68 -18.49 2.35
CA GLU A 139 -13.07 -18.91 2.16
C GLU A 139 -14.07 -18.15 3.05
N ASP A 140 -13.60 -17.56 4.14
CA ASP A 140 -14.41 -16.78 5.07
C ASP A 140 -14.33 -15.27 4.81
N GLU A 141 -13.49 -14.83 3.88
CA GLU A 141 -13.34 -13.42 3.52
C GLU A 141 -14.48 -12.94 2.61
N GLU A 142 -15.16 -11.90 3.08
CA GLU A 142 -16.14 -11.16 2.29
C GLU A 142 -15.64 -9.73 2.10
N ALA A 143 -15.31 -9.37 0.86
CA ALA A 143 -15.01 -8.00 0.50
C ALA A 143 -16.31 -7.21 0.42
N VAL A 144 -16.49 -6.28 1.35
CA VAL A 144 -17.65 -5.38 1.36
C VAL A 144 -17.20 -3.94 1.15
N GLU A 145 -18.07 -3.14 0.58
CA GLU A 145 -17.80 -1.71 0.38
C GLU A 145 -17.50 -1.01 1.71
N ASP A 146 -16.49 -0.14 1.69
CA ASP A 146 -16.20 0.80 2.76
C ASP A 146 -16.58 2.21 2.27
N PRO A 147 -17.72 2.78 2.74
CA PRO A 147 -18.19 4.10 2.30
C PRO A 147 -17.19 5.24 2.55
N GLU A 148 -16.42 5.16 3.64
CA GLU A 148 -15.43 6.18 3.95
C GLU A 148 -14.22 6.06 3.02
N ALA A 149 -13.76 4.83 2.77
CA ALA A 149 -12.70 4.58 1.81
C ALA A 149 -13.10 4.98 0.38
N LEU A 150 -14.36 4.74 -0.01
CA LEU A 150 -14.90 5.19 -1.30
C LEU A 150 -14.81 6.71 -1.44
N GLU A 151 -15.15 7.47 -0.40
CA GLU A 151 -15.05 8.93 -0.47
C GLU A 151 -13.60 9.41 -0.51
N ARG A 152 -12.70 8.80 0.27
CA ARG A 152 -11.25 9.08 0.18
C ARG A 152 -10.71 8.80 -1.22
N THR A 153 -11.09 7.68 -1.82
CA THR A 153 -10.75 7.33 -3.21
C THR A 153 -11.27 8.37 -4.21
N ARG A 154 -12.50 8.88 -4.04
CA ARG A 154 -13.02 9.98 -4.89
C ARG A 154 -12.24 11.27 -4.71
N GLN A 155 -11.92 11.64 -3.47
CA GLN A 155 -11.09 12.81 -3.16
C GLN A 155 -9.72 12.67 -3.82
N ARG A 156 -9.09 11.50 -3.73
CA ARG A 156 -7.81 11.22 -4.36
C ARG A 156 -7.88 11.30 -5.88
N ARG A 157 -8.91 10.75 -6.52
CA ARG A 157 -9.11 10.89 -7.97
C ARG A 157 -9.25 12.35 -8.41
N ARG A 158 -9.93 13.18 -7.62
CA ARG A 158 -10.04 14.63 -7.86
C ARG A 158 -8.68 15.32 -7.70
N LEU A 159 -7.92 14.97 -6.67
CA LEU A 159 -6.57 15.49 -6.42
C LEU A 159 -5.64 15.21 -7.61
N ILE A 160 -5.65 13.99 -8.14
CA ILE A 160 -4.79 13.58 -9.26
C ILE A 160 -5.24 14.27 -10.56
N GLY A 161 -6.55 14.35 -10.83
CA GLY A 161 -7.05 14.96 -12.05
C GLY A 161 -6.44 14.32 -13.31
N ASP A 162 -6.30 15.11 -14.37
CA ASP A 162 -5.79 14.61 -15.66
C ASP A 162 -4.26 14.42 -15.70
N ASP A 163 -3.57 14.70 -14.59
CA ASP A 163 -2.13 14.48 -14.42
C ASP A 163 -1.78 12.99 -14.30
N GLY A 164 -2.77 12.12 -14.12
CA GLY A 164 -2.52 10.69 -14.02
C GLY A 164 -3.70 9.79 -13.66
N ILE A 165 -3.37 8.65 -13.05
CA ILE A 165 -4.30 7.60 -12.66
C ILE A 165 -4.12 7.22 -11.18
N LEU A 166 -5.21 6.76 -10.58
CA LEU A 166 -5.20 6.07 -9.30
C LEU A 166 -5.10 4.57 -9.57
N LEU A 167 -4.18 3.88 -8.90
CA LEU A 167 -4.08 2.41 -8.89
C LEU A 167 -4.60 1.87 -7.56
N GLY A 168 -5.71 1.13 -7.64
CA GLY A 168 -6.46 0.57 -6.52
C GLY A 168 -7.96 0.67 -6.76
#